data_AF-A0A352DX65-F1
#
_entry.id   AF-A0A352DX65-F1
#
_cell.length_a   1.000
_cell.length_b   1.000
_cell.length_c   1.000
_cell.angle_alpha   90.00
_cell.angle_beta   90.00
_cell.angle_gamma   90.00
#
_symmetry.space_group_name_H-M   'P 1'
#
loop_
_entity.id
_entity.type
_entity.pdbx_description
1 polymer ?
#
loop_
_entity_poly.entity_id
_entity_poly.type
_entity_poly.pdbx_seq_one_letter_code
_entity_poly.pdbx_strand_id
1 'polypeptide(L)'
;TPGQTVDLPVSALDLLPTALAMADRPIPAFLEGQSLLPALRGEAPFPARSLAWRFVYGPSVAKSPWAIRDGNWKLVRGSVASSEVQLFDLSRDPSEADDLSSAHTDIRDRLQKAHDTWVASMPAPYTRVSSDKVLDFVKAKQAGRAKRPERSK
;
A
#
# COMPACT_ATOMS: atom_id res chain seq x y z
N THR A 1 -26.02 -13.64 -12.14
CA THR A 1 -26.09 -14.83 -13.02
C THR A 1 -24.69 -15.39 -13.22
N PRO A 2 -24.54 -16.71 -13.43
CA PRO A 2 -23.25 -17.29 -13.79
C PRO A 2 -22.62 -16.57 -14.98
N GLY A 3 -21.32 -16.29 -14.92
CA GLY A 3 -20.60 -15.54 -15.96
C GLY A 3 -20.71 -14.01 -15.88
N GLN A 4 -21.15 -13.45 -14.75
CA GLN A 4 -21.09 -12.01 -14.53
C GLN A 4 -19.67 -11.50 -14.28
N THR A 5 -19.43 -10.26 -14.72
CA THR A 5 -18.19 -9.51 -14.46
C THR A 5 -18.47 -8.34 -13.52
N VAL A 6 -17.56 -8.11 -12.58
CA VAL A 6 -17.50 -6.89 -11.76
C VAL A 6 -16.21 -6.17 -12.11
N ASP A 7 -16.31 -5.06 -12.85
CA ASP A 7 -15.14 -4.35 -13.41
C ASP A 7 -14.48 -3.36 -12.43
N LEU A 8 -15.13 -3.09 -11.29
CA LEU A 8 -14.57 -2.19 -10.30
C LEU A 8 -13.38 -2.84 -9.56
N PRO A 9 -12.29 -2.10 -9.30
CA PRO A 9 -11.16 -2.62 -8.56
C PRO A 9 -11.55 -3.13 -7.16
N VAL A 10 -11.15 -4.37 -6.87
CA VAL A 10 -11.30 -5.02 -5.56
C VAL A 10 -9.94 -5.28 -4.93
N SER A 11 -9.92 -5.58 -3.63
CA SER A 11 -8.72 -5.91 -2.87
C SER A 11 -8.89 -7.24 -2.15
N ALA A 12 -7.78 -7.91 -1.82
CA ALA A 12 -7.79 -9.09 -0.96
C ALA A 12 -8.48 -8.82 0.40
N LEU A 13 -8.48 -7.56 0.86
CA LEU A 13 -9.17 -7.15 2.09
C LEU A 13 -10.70 -7.35 2.02
N ASP A 14 -11.28 -7.43 0.83
CA ASP A 14 -12.72 -7.62 0.62
C ASP A 14 -13.17 -9.07 0.82
N LEU A 15 -12.25 -10.03 0.82
CA LEU A 15 -12.57 -11.44 0.93
C LEU A 15 -13.14 -11.79 2.31
N LEU A 16 -12.58 -11.26 3.39
CA LEU A 16 -13.05 -11.51 4.75
C LEU A 16 -14.49 -11.00 5.00
N PRO A 17 -14.83 -9.72 4.76
CA PRO A 17 -16.20 -9.24 4.93
C PRO A 17 -17.18 -9.95 3.99
N THR A 18 -16.75 -10.37 2.80
CA THR A 18 -17.56 -11.20 1.88
C THR A 18 -17.87 -12.56 2.50
N ALA A 19 -16.86 -13.27 3.01
CA ALA A 19 -17.05 -14.58 3.64
C ALA A 19 -17.94 -14.50 4.89
N LEU A 20 -17.78 -13.46 5.71
CA LEU A 20 -18.65 -13.21 6.87
C LEU A 20 -20.10 -12.98 6.44
N ALA A 21 -20.33 -12.16 5.41
CA ALA A 21 -21.66 -11.91 4.87
C ALA A 21 -22.30 -13.19 4.32
N MET A 22 -21.52 -14.05 3.65
CA MET A 22 -22.01 -15.33 3.13
C MET A 22 -22.40 -16.32 4.23
N ALA A 23 -21.76 -16.22 5.40
CA ALA A 23 -22.02 -17.07 6.55
C ALA A 23 -23.03 -16.46 7.55
N ASP A 24 -23.72 -15.38 7.17
CA ASP A 24 -24.64 -14.61 8.02
C ASP A 24 -24.01 -14.22 9.38
N ARG A 25 -22.74 -13.80 9.33
CA ARG A 25 -21.97 -13.35 10.49
C ARG A 25 -21.82 -11.83 10.50
N PRO A 26 -21.76 -11.19 11.68
CA PRO A 26 -21.53 -9.76 11.77
C PRO A 26 -20.17 -9.38 11.19
N ILE A 27 -20.13 -8.31 10.40
CA ILE A 27 -18.91 -7.74 9.84
C ILE A 27 -18.35 -6.71 10.83
N PRO A 28 -17.14 -6.89 11.37
CA PRO A 28 -16.54 -5.91 12.27
C PRO A 28 -16.28 -4.57 11.57
N ALA A 29 -16.60 -3.46 12.24
CA ALA A 29 -16.45 -2.11 11.70
C ALA A 29 -14.99 -1.68 11.46
N PHE A 30 -14.01 -2.38 12.04
CA PHE A 30 -12.59 -2.08 11.85
C PHE A 30 -12.01 -2.63 10.55
N LEU A 31 -12.76 -3.46 9.80
CA LEU A 31 -12.30 -3.98 8.52
C LEU A 31 -12.35 -2.88 7.45
N GLU A 32 -11.24 -2.68 6.73
CA GLU A 32 -11.17 -1.74 5.60
C GLU A 32 -11.85 -2.29 4.34
N GLY A 33 -11.92 -3.61 4.22
CA GLY A 33 -12.59 -4.30 3.12
C GLY A 33 -14.10 -4.12 3.15
N GLN A 34 -14.74 -4.29 1.99
CA GLN A 34 -16.19 -4.27 1.85
C GLN A 34 -16.67 -5.58 1.22
N SER A 35 -17.87 -6.02 1.61
CA SER A 35 -18.43 -7.26 1.06
C SER A 35 -18.74 -7.12 -0.43
N LEU A 36 -18.27 -8.07 -1.23
CA LEU A 36 -18.58 -8.21 -2.65
C LEU A 36 -19.96 -8.84 -2.87
N LEU A 37 -20.56 -9.41 -1.82
CA LEU A 37 -21.75 -10.25 -1.93
C LEU A 37 -22.95 -9.56 -2.60
N PRO A 38 -23.28 -8.29 -2.30
CA PRO A 38 -24.37 -7.59 -3.01
C PRO A 38 -24.12 -7.48 -4.51
N ALA A 39 -22.87 -7.24 -4.92
CA ALA A 39 -22.48 -7.16 -6.32
C ALA A 39 -22.53 -8.53 -7.01
N LEU A 40 -22.03 -9.57 -6.34
CA LEU A 40 -22.08 -10.95 -6.85
C LEU A 40 -23.52 -11.49 -7.00
N ARG A 41 -24.46 -10.97 -6.20
CA ARG A 41 -25.89 -11.29 -6.31
C ARG A 41 -26.66 -10.40 -7.29
N GLY A 42 -26.03 -9.34 -7.80
CA GLY A 42 -26.70 -8.35 -8.65
C GLY A 42 -27.69 -7.46 -7.89
N GLU A 43 -27.57 -7.37 -6.57
CA GLU A 43 -28.43 -6.57 -5.70
C GLU A 43 -28.01 -5.10 -5.68
N ALA A 44 -26.70 -4.83 -5.71
CA ALA A 44 -26.14 -3.48 -5.73
C ALA A 44 -24.75 -3.48 -6.38
N PRO A 45 -24.33 -2.40 -7.07
CA PRO A 45 -22.96 -2.28 -7.55
C PRO A 45 -21.97 -2.25 -6.39
N PHE A 46 -20.75 -2.74 -6.62
CA PHE A 46 -19.68 -2.57 -5.66
C PHE A 46 -19.35 -1.08 -5.53
N PRO A 47 -19.13 -0.53 -4.32
CA PRO A 47 -18.91 0.90 -4.16
C PRO A 47 -17.54 1.33 -4.70
N ALA A 48 -17.52 2.48 -5.38
CA ALA A 48 -16.28 3.14 -5.73
C ALA A 48 -15.55 3.63 -4.47
N ARG A 49 -14.24 3.44 -4.42
CA ARG A 49 -13.38 3.89 -3.32
C ARG A 49 -11.94 3.97 -3.75
N SER A 50 -11.15 4.69 -2.98
CA SER A 50 -9.70 4.65 -3.10
C SER A 50 -9.14 3.34 -2.54
N LEU A 51 -8.16 2.77 -3.23
CA LEU A 51 -7.33 1.67 -2.76
C LEU A 51 -5.94 2.22 -2.47
N ALA A 52 -5.41 1.98 -1.28
CA ALA A 52 -4.06 2.41 -0.90
C ALA A 52 -3.25 1.23 -0.37
N TRP A 53 -1.96 1.22 -0.69
CA TRP A 53 -1.04 0.21 -0.19
C TRP A 53 0.36 0.77 -0.03
N ARG A 54 1.10 0.19 0.92
CA ARG A 54 2.49 0.54 1.22
C ARG A 54 3.30 -0.72 1.39
N PHE A 55 4.45 -0.77 0.73
CA PHE A 55 5.42 -1.85 0.88
C PHE A 55 6.55 -1.40 1.80
N VAL A 56 6.52 -1.83 3.07
CA VAL A 56 7.53 -1.43 4.04
C VAL A 56 8.86 -2.09 3.69
N TYR A 57 9.83 -1.28 3.30
CA TYR A 57 11.17 -1.74 2.93
C TYR A 57 12.24 -1.11 3.83
N GLY A 58 13.07 -1.96 4.45
CA GLY A 58 14.14 -1.52 5.33
C GLY A 58 13.65 -0.86 6.63
N PRO A 59 14.53 -0.12 7.33
CA PRO A 59 14.21 0.46 8.63
C PRO A 59 13.36 1.74 8.55
N SER A 60 13.10 2.27 7.35
CA SER A 60 12.44 3.57 7.18
C SER A 60 11.10 3.43 6.47
N VAL A 61 10.03 3.55 7.25
CA VAL A 61 8.66 3.68 6.75
C VAL A 61 8.53 4.90 5.84
N ALA A 62 9.17 6.01 6.21
CA ALA A 62 9.11 7.26 5.45
C ALA A 62 9.66 7.13 4.02
N LYS A 63 10.56 6.18 3.76
CA LYS A 63 11.10 5.88 2.42
C LYS A 63 10.43 4.71 1.71
N SER A 64 9.46 4.07 2.36
CA SER A 64 8.81 2.87 1.80
C SER A 64 7.96 3.21 0.58
N PRO A 65 8.05 2.44 -0.52
CA PRO A 65 7.19 2.63 -1.68
C PRO A 65 5.71 2.50 -1.30
N TRP A 66 4.87 3.28 -1.97
CA TRP A 66 3.43 3.28 -1.76
C TRP A 66 2.71 3.67 -3.03
N ALA A 67 1.43 3.31 -3.13
CA ALA A 67 0.53 3.83 -4.14
C ALA A 67 -0.88 4.05 -3.57
N ILE A 68 -1.59 4.97 -4.19
CA ILE A 68 -3.04 5.14 -4.02
C ILE A 68 -3.68 5.16 -5.41
N ARG A 69 -4.78 4.42 -5.55
CA ARG A 69 -5.61 4.39 -6.74
C ARG A 69 -7.00 4.89 -6.40
N ASP A 70 -7.53 5.78 -7.21
CA ASP A 70 -8.91 6.25 -7.14
C ASP A 70 -9.51 6.28 -8.55
N GLY A 71 -10.47 5.37 -8.79
CA GLY A 71 -10.96 5.09 -10.14
C GLY A 71 -9.83 4.66 -11.08
N ASN A 72 -9.64 5.43 -12.15
CA ASN A 72 -8.61 5.19 -13.16
C ASN A 72 -7.24 5.76 -12.78
N TRP A 73 -7.20 6.71 -11.85
CA TRP A 73 -5.98 7.41 -11.51
C TRP A 73 -5.19 6.67 -10.45
N LYS A 74 -3.89 6.52 -10.66
CA LYS A 74 -2.96 5.97 -9.69
C LYS A 74 -1.81 6.94 -9.47
N LEU A 75 -1.58 7.30 -8.21
CA LEU A 75 -0.39 8.02 -7.76
C LEU A 75 0.53 7.03 -7.05
N VAL A 76 1.80 7.01 -7.42
CA VAL A 76 2.78 6.07 -6.88
C VAL A 76 4.10 6.78 -6.56
N ARG A 77 4.69 6.41 -5.42
CA ARG A 77 6.11 6.62 -5.16
C ARG A 77 6.80 5.26 -5.19
N GLY A 78 7.45 4.96 -6.30
CA GLY A 78 8.01 3.62 -6.57
C GLY A 78 9.41 3.36 -5.98
N SER A 79 10.16 4.41 -5.64
CA SER A 79 11.57 4.30 -5.28
C SER A 79 11.81 4.60 -3.79
N VAL A 80 12.69 3.81 -3.16
CA VAL A 80 13.23 4.11 -1.82
C VAL A 80 14.31 5.20 -1.84
N ALA A 81 14.83 5.52 -3.03
CA ALA A 81 15.90 6.49 -3.26
C ALA A 81 15.38 7.86 -3.71
N SER A 82 14.14 7.95 -4.18
CA SER A 82 13.50 9.20 -4.61
C SER A 82 12.22 9.47 -3.82
N SER A 83 11.95 10.74 -3.56
CA SER A 83 10.68 11.21 -2.99
C SER A 83 9.65 11.59 -4.07
N GLU A 84 10.02 11.55 -5.34
CA GLU A 84 9.15 11.93 -6.45
C GLU A 84 8.01 10.94 -6.61
N VAL A 85 6.84 11.49 -6.93
CA VAL A 85 5.63 10.74 -7.24
C VAL A 85 5.37 10.78 -8.73
N GLN A 86 4.80 9.70 -9.24
CA GLN A 86 4.36 9.59 -10.63
C GLN A 86 2.84 9.35 -10.64
N LEU A 87 2.16 9.91 -11.64
CA LEU A 87 0.71 9.84 -11.79
C LEU A 87 0.38 9.16 -13.13
N PHE A 88 -0.51 8.18 -13.10
CA PHE A 88 -0.93 7.43 -14.28
C PHE A 88 -2.46 7.37 -14.39
N ASP A 89 -2.97 7.43 -15.62
CA ASP A 89 -4.36 7.08 -15.96
C ASP A 89 -4.39 5.64 -16.48
N LEU A 90 -4.74 4.70 -15.60
CA LEU A 90 -4.76 3.26 -15.88
C LEU A 90 -5.83 2.85 -16.89
N SER A 91 -6.78 3.72 -17.25
CA SER A 91 -7.74 3.40 -18.30
C SER A 91 -7.15 3.53 -19.71
N ARG A 92 -6.08 4.33 -19.84
CA ARG A 92 -5.39 4.61 -21.10
C ARG A 92 -3.99 4.00 -21.13
N ASP A 93 -3.33 3.96 -19.98
CA ASP A 93 -1.98 3.42 -19.79
C ASP A 93 -1.95 2.41 -18.64
N PRO A 94 -2.41 1.17 -18.87
CA PRO A 94 -2.30 0.09 -17.89
C PRO A 94 -0.84 -0.30 -17.57
N SER A 95 0.12 0.07 -18.43
CA SER A 95 1.54 -0.23 -18.28
C SER A 95 2.31 0.76 -17.41
N GLU A 96 1.71 1.91 -17.07
CA GLU A 96 2.35 2.98 -16.30
C GLU A 96 3.62 3.53 -16.99
N ALA A 97 3.56 3.70 -18.31
CA ALA A 97 4.66 4.19 -19.13
C ALA A 97 4.74 5.73 -19.15
N ASP A 98 3.60 6.42 -19.09
CA ASP A 98 3.51 7.87 -19.30
C ASP A 98 3.19 8.60 -17.98
N ASP A 99 4.20 9.22 -17.36
CA ASP A 99 3.99 10.01 -16.15
C ASP A 99 3.28 11.35 -16.44
N LEU A 100 2.09 11.49 -15.87
CA LEU A 100 1.19 12.64 -16.00
C LEU A 100 1.27 13.62 -14.82
N SER A 101 2.20 13.41 -13.87
CA SER A 101 2.29 14.15 -12.60
C SER A 101 2.50 15.66 -12.75
N SER A 102 3.15 16.08 -13.85
CA SER A 102 3.39 17.49 -14.17
C SER A 102 2.25 18.14 -14.97
N ALA A 103 1.52 17.35 -15.77
CA ALA A 103 0.43 17.82 -16.61
C ALA A 103 -0.91 17.91 -15.87
N HIS A 104 -1.11 17.07 -14.85
CA HIS A 104 -2.36 16.95 -14.09
C HIS A 104 -2.12 17.18 -12.59
N THR A 105 -1.60 18.37 -12.25
CA THR A 105 -1.21 18.71 -10.86
C THR A 105 -2.38 18.70 -9.89
N ASP A 106 -3.58 19.07 -10.35
CA ASP A 106 -4.82 19.02 -9.57
C ASP A 106 -5.16 17.59 -9.12
N ILE A 107 -5.03 16.61 -10.02
CA ILE A 107 -5.27 15.19 -9.74
C ILE A 107 -4.16 14.64 -8.85
N ARG A 108 -2.90 14.96 -9.15
CA ARG A 108 -1.75 14.58 -8.33
C ARG A 108 -1.94 15.04 -6.89
N ASP A 109 -2.26 16.32 -6.67
CA ASP A 109 -2.36 16.91 -5.33
C ASP A 109 -3.58 16.37 -4.58
N ARG A 110 -4.69 16.12 -5.28
CA ARG A 110 -5.87 15.45 -4.70
C ARG A 110 -5.53 14.04 -4.22
N LEU A 111 -4.82 13.24 -5.02
CA LEU A 111 -4.41 11.89 -4.63
C LEU A 111 -3.35 11.89 -3.54
N GLN A 112 -2.42 12.85 -3.55
CA GLN A 112 -1.44 13.02 -2.49
C GLN A 112 -2.15 13.28 -1.15
N LYS A 113 -3.13 14.20 -1.14
CA LYS A 113 -3.95 14.48 0.06
C LYS A 113 -4.72 13.23 0.54
N ALA A 114 -5.27 12.45 -0.39
CA ALA A 114 -5.97 11.21 -0.05
C ALA A 114 -5.01 10.16 0.53
N HIS A 115 -3.80 10.04 -0.01
CA HIS A 115 -2.74 9.19 0.56
C HIS A 115 -2.37 9.65 1.96
N ASP A 116 -2.15 10.95 2.18
CA ASP A 116 -1.73 11.47 3.49
C ASP A 116 -2.81 11.25 4.56
N THR A 117 -4.08 11.37 4.16
CA THR A 117 -5.24 11.03 5.01
C THR A 117 -5.24 9.56 5.38
N TRP A 118 -5.01 8.67 4.41
CA TRP A 118 -4.89 7.23 4.68
C TRP A 118 -3.71 6.91 5.59
N VAL A 119 -2.53 7.52 5.38
CA VAL A 119 -1.37 7.31 6.27
C VAL A 119 -1.70 7.71 7.71
N ALA A 120 -2.42 8.82 7.91
CA ALA A 120 -2.81 9.29 9.22
C ALA A 120 -3.84 8.37 9.92
N SER A 121 -4.65 7.61 9.16
CA SER A 121 -5.58 6.63 9.73
C SER A 121 -4.93 5.28 10.04
N MET A 122 -3.76 4.98 9.46
CA MET A 122 -3.10 3.69 9.65
C MET A 122 -2.44 3.59 11.04
N PRO A 123 -2.48 2.41 11.68
CA PRO A 123 -1.70 2.16 12.88
C PRO A 123 -0.21 2.28 12.58
N ALA A 124 0.58 2.46 13.64
CA ALA A 124 2.03 2.45 13.54
C ALA A 124 2.49 1.17 12.81
N PRO A 125 3.28 1.29 11.74
CA PRO A 125 3.69 0.15 10.93
C PRO A 125 4.57 -0.79 11.76
N TYR A 126 4.33 -2.09 11.58
CA TYR A 126 5.12 -3.10 12.26
C TYR A 126 6.52 -3.21 11.63
N THR A 127 7.50 -2.50 12.21
CA THR A 127 8.90 -2.64 11.84
C THR A 127 9.55 -3.67 12.76
N ARG A 128 9.87 -4.87 12.25
CA ARG A 128 10.45 -5.98 13.06
C ARG A 128 11.93 -5.79 13.43
N VAL A 129 12.29 -4.54 13.69
CA VAL A 129 13.53 -4.14 14.32
C VAL A 129 13.11 -3.20 15.43
N SER A 130 13.15 -3.65 16.69
CA SER A 130 13.39 -2.68 17.74
C SER A 130 14.75 -2.07 17.42
N SER A 131 14.80 -0.75 17.25
CA SER A 131 16.04 -0.01 16.95
C SER A 131 17.21 -0.50 17.83
N ASP A 132 16.88 -0.88 19.07
CA ASP A 132 17.79 -1.43 20.07
C ASP A 132 18.49 -2.71 19.63
N LYS A 133 17.79 -3.72 19.09
CA LYS A 133 18.43 -5.00 18.71
C LYS A 133 19.35 -4.88 17.50
N VAL A 134 19.02 -4.00 16.55
CA VAL A 134 19.91 -3.73 15.40
C VAL A 134 21.10 -2.88 15.83
N LEU A 135 20.92 -1.89 16.70
CA LEU A 135 22.03 -1.14 17.30
C LEU A 135 22.97 -2.05 18.07
N ASP A 136 22.44 -2.98 18.86
CA ASP A 136 23.23 -3.95 19.63
C ASP A 136 24.01 -4.91 18.72
N PHE A 137 23.38 -5.41 17.65
CA PHE A 137 24.05 -6.24 16.65
C PHE A 137 25.17 -5.49 15.92
N VAL A 138 24.94 -4.23 15.53
CA VAL A 138 25.93 -3.38 14.86
C VAL A 138 27.11 -3.08 15.79
N LYS A 139 26.84 -2.71 17.06
CA LYS A 139 27.86 -2.49 18.09
C LYS A 139 28.70 -3.74 18.32
N ALA A 140 28.06 -4.90 18.44
CA ALA A 140 28.75 -6.18 18.63
C ALA A 140 29.68 -6.53 17.44
N LYS A 141 29.23 -6.28 16.20
CA LYS A 141 30.04 -6.55 15.00
C LYS A 141 31.24 -5.58 14.85
N GLN A 142 31.07 -4.32 15.24
CA GLN A 142 32.14 -3.31 15.21
C GLN A 142 33.18 -3.55 16.30
N ALA A 143 32.74 -3.90 17.52
CA ALA A 143 33.63 -4.27 18.62
C ALA A 143 34.47 -5.53 18.33
N GLY A 144 33.89 -6.51 17.60
CA GLY A 144 34.61 -7.70 17.15
C GLY A 144 35.64 -7.42 16.03
N ARG A 145 35.40 -6.43 15.17
CA ARG A 145 36.35 -6.01 14.12
C ARG A 145 37.56 -5.25 14.68
N ALA A 146 37.38 -4.46 15.74
CA ALA A 146 38.46 -3.71 16.39
C ALA A 146 39.45 -4.60 17.18
N LYS A 147 39.10 -5.86 17.46
CA LYS A 147 39.92 -6.79 18.25
C LYS A 147 40.72 -7.81 17.44
N ARG A 148 40.70 -7.75 16.10
CA ARG A 148 41.42 -8.73 15.26
C ARG A 148 42.81 -8.17 14.93
N PRO A 149 43.91 -8.74 15.47
CA PRO A 149 45.25 -8.26 15.13
C PRO A 149 45.54 -8.53 13.65
N GLU A 150 46.23 -7.59 13.00
CA GLU A 150 46.75 -7.75 11.65
C GLU A 150 47.59 -9.02 11.59
N ARG A 151 47.25 -9.93 10.66
CA ARG A 151 48.11 -11.06 10.36
C ARG A 151 49.33 -10.51 9.62
N SER A 152 50.47 -10.51 10.31
CA SER A 152 51.79 -10.38 9.68
C SER A 152 51.92 -11.41 8.57
N LYS A 153 52.48 -10.96 7.44
CA LYS A 153 52.84 -11.78 6.28
C LYS A 153 53.85 -12.86 6.63
#